data_AF-A0A7W1MZP3-F1
#
_entry.id   AF-A0A7W1MZP3-F1
#
_cell.length_a   1.000
_cell.length_b   1.000
_cell.length_c   1.000
_cell.angle_alpha   90.00
_cell.angle_beta   90.00
_cell.angle_gamma   90.00
#
_symmetry.space_group_name_H-M   'P 1'
#
loop_
_entity.id
_entity.type
_entity.pdbx_description
1 polymer ?
#
loop_
_entity_poly.entity_id
_entity_poly.type
_entity_poly.pdbx_seq_one_letter_code
_entity_poly.pdbx_strand_id
1 'polypeptide(L)'
;MATRQFSSMVSSGMSLLRSLYVLEEQVESEQLKEALVDIRGDVEAGISLSDALAKHPRIFNELYTAMVAAGETGGILDETLHRVADQLEKDDALRRQVRAAMMYPGSWAASRSWCCSRWSPSSCRSSRRCSRISGASCRRSPRSRSACPISSRGAGTC
;
A
#
# COMPACT_ATOMS: atom_id res chain seq x y z
N MET A 1 -8.66 -2.53 -5.54
CA MET A 1 -7.75 -3.54 -6.11
C MET A 1 -8.49 -4.57 -6.97
N ALA A 2 -9.58 -5.19 -6.49
CA ALA A 2 -10.36 -6.16 -7.28
C ALA A 2 -10.81 -5.64 -8.67
N THR A 3 -11.33 -4.41 -8.75
CA THR A 3 -11.75 -3.80 -10.03
C THR A 3 -10.59 -3.65 -11.03
N ARG A 4 -9.37 -3.38 -10.56
CA ARG A 4 -8.19 -3.22 -11.43
C ARG A 4 -7.78 -4.56 -12.03
N GLN A 5 -7.82 -5.62 -11.24
CA GLN A 5 -7.56 -6.99 -11.72
C GLN A 5 -8.63 -7.41 -12.73
N PHE A 6 -9.90 -7.13 -12.44
CA PHE A 6 -11.02 -7.42 -13.33
C PHE A 6 -10.88 -6.71 -14.69
N SER A 7 -10.61 -5.40 -14.68
CA SER A 7 -10.37 -4.63 -15.91
C SER A 7 -9.24 -5.24 -16.74
N SER A 8 -8.08 -5.52 -16.15
CA SER A 8 -6.94 -6.11 -16.87
C SER A 8 -7.27 -7.48 -17.51
N MET A 9 -8.06 -8.31 -16.83
CA MET A 9 -8.51 -9.60 -17.39
C MET A 9 -9.43 -9.39 -18.58
N VAL A 10 -10.39 -8.47 -18.49
CA VAL A 10 -11.30 -8.15 -19.60
C VAL A 10 -10.54 -7.53 -20.78
N SER A 11 -9.58 -6.63 -20.54
CA SER A 11 -8.71 -6.08 -21.59
C SER A 11 -7.89 -7.15 -22.32
N SER A 12 -7.55 -8.24 -21.63
CA SER A 12 -6.82 -9.37 -22.23
C SER A 12 -7.67 -10.25 -23.15
N GLY A 13 -8.96 -9.93 -23.31
CA GLY A 13 -9.91 -10.69 -24.12
C GLY A 13 -10.42 -11.95 -23.43
N MET A 14 -10.24 -12.07 -22.11
CA MET A 14 -10.85 -13.14 -21.32
C MET A 14 -12.37 -13.00 -21.32
N SER A 15 -13.10 -14.11 -21.36
CA SER A 15 -14.56 -14.07 -21.23
C SER A 15 -14.98 -13.51 -19.87
N LEU A 16 -16.09 -12.76 -19.86
CA LEU A 16 -16.60 -12.11 -18.65
C LEU A 16 -16.79 -13.11 -17.50
N LEU A 17 -17.46 -14.23 -17.77
CA LEU A 17 -17.69 -15.29 -16.79
C LEU A 17 -16.39 -15.87 -16.22
N ARG A 18 -15.37 -16.07 -17.08
CA ARG A 18 -14.09 -16.60 -16.61
C ARG A 18 -13.36 -15.59 -15.73
N SER A 19 -13.42 -14.31 -16.09
CA SER A 19 -12.82 -13.24 -15.28
C SER A 19 -13.50 -13.09 -13.91
N LEU A 20 -14.83 -13.27 -13.82
CA LEU A 20 -15.56 -13.29 -12.54
C LEU A 20 -15.16 -14.48 -11.67
N TYR A 21 -15.01 -15.68 -12.25
CA TYR A 21 -14.57 -16.87 -11.54
C TYR A 21 -13.15 -16.69 -10.96
N VAL A 22 -12.21 -16.15 -11.74
CA VAL A 22 -10.84 -15.89 -11.26
C VAL A 22 -10.84 -14.82 -10.16
N LEU A 23 -11.71 -13.81 -10.27
CA LEU A 23 -11.84 -12.77 -9.26
C LEU A 23 -12.36 -13.33 -7.93
N GLU A 24 -13.32 -14.24 -7.97
CA GLU A 24 -13.86 -14.95 -6.80
C GLU A 24 -12.76 -15.70 -6.03
N GLU A 25 -11.84 -16.36 -6.74
CA GLU A 25 -10.71 -17.09 -6.14
C GLU A 25 -9.64 -16.18 -5.54
N GLN A 26 -9.47 -14.95 -6.08
CA GLN A 26 -8.43 -14.01 -5.66
C GLN A 26 -8.84 -13.10 -4.50
N VAL A 27 -10.14 -12.97 -4.23
CA VAL A 27 -10.66 -12.08 -3.20
C VAL A 27 -10.61 -12.73 -1.82
N GLU A 28 -9.98 -12.05 -0.86
CA GLU A 28 -9.86 -12.52 0.54
C GLU A 28 -11.09 -12.15 1.41
N SER A 29 -11.92 -11.20 0.96
CA SER A 29 -13.08 -10.72 1.72
C SER A 29 -14.32 -11.59 1.46
N GLU A 30 -14.85 -12.23 2.50
CA GLU A 30 -16.03 -13.09 2.40
C GLU A 30 -17.25 -12.34 1.83
N GLN A 31 -17.49 -11.11 2.29
CA GLN A 31 -18.61 -10.27 1.83
C GLN A 31 -18.55 -9.99 0.32
N LEU A 32 -17.34 -9.74 -0.19
CA LEU A 32 -17.14 -9.49 -1.61
C LEU A 32 -17.23 -10.79 -2.41
N LYS A 33 -16.77 -11.91 -1.83
CA LYS A 33 -16.84 -13.23 -2.44
C LYS A 33 -18.28 -13.70 -2.64
N GLU A 34 -19.13 -13.59 -1.60
CA GLU A 34 -20.56 -13.91 -1.68
C GLU A 34 -21.24 -13.10 -2.79
N ALA A 35 -20.98 -11.79 -2.85
CA ALA A 35 -21.53 -10.93 -3.89
C ALA A 35 -21.05 -11.33 -5.30
N LEU A 36 -19.79 -11.73 -5.47
CA LEU A 36 -19.26 -12.18 -6.76
C LEU A 36 -19.86 -13.52 -7.21
N VAL A 37 -20.15 -14.43 -6.27
CA VAL A 37 -20.84 -15.70 -6.56
C VAL A 37 -22.25 -15.42 -7.07
N ASP A 38 -22.99 -14.53 -6.40
CA ASP A 38 -24.34 -14.13 -6.81
C ASP A 38 -24.34 -13.46 -8.19
N ILE A 39 -23.42 -12.50 -8.41
CA ILE A 39 -23.26 -11.82 -9.71
C ILE A 39 -22.92 -12.81 -10.81
N ARG A 40 -22.01 -13.76 -10.56
CA ARG A 40 -21.66 -14.80 -11.53
C ARG A 40 -22.89 -15.63 -11.90
N GLY A 41 -23.68 -16.06 -10.91
CA GLY A 41 -24.91 -16.80 -11.14
C GLY A 41 -25.95 -16.04 -11.96
N ASP A 42 -26.11 -14.74 -11.70
CA ASP A 42 -27.01 -13.86 -12.45
C ASP A 42 -26.58 -13.70 -13.91
N VAL A 43 -25.28 -13.51 -14.15
CA VAL A 43 -24.73 -13.38 -15.50
C VAL A 43 -24.80 -14.72 -16.26
N GLU A 44 -24.60 -15.86 -15.59
CA GLU A 44 -24.83 -17.19 -16.17
C GLU A 44 -26.30 -17.40 -16.56
N ALA A 45 -27.24 -16.82 -15.81
CA ALA A 45 -28.66 -16.81 -16.13
C ALA A 45 -29.03 -15.84 -17.27
N GLY A 46 -28.08 -15.04 -17.76
CA GLY A 46 -28.28 -14.08 -18.86
C GLY A 46 -28.77 -12.70 -18.42
N ILE A 47 -28.69 -12.39 -17.13
CA ILE A 47 -28.93 -11.04 -16.63
C ILE A 47 -27.73 -10.16 -17.01
N SER A 48 -27.99 -8.88 -17.27
CA SER A 48 -26.93 -7.90 -17.55
C SER A 48 -25.98 -7.76 -16.35
N LEU A 49 -24.69 -7.52 -16.61
CA LEU A 49 -23.70 -7.33 -15.55
C LEU A 49 -24.06 -6.13 -14.68
N SER A 50 -24.56 -5.06 -15.30
CA SER A 50 -24.98 -3.85 -14.61
C SER A 50 -26.15 -4.07 -13.64
N ASP A 51 -27.15 -4.86 -14.02
CA ASP A 51 -28.28 -5.20 -13.14
C ASP A 51 -27.84 -6.13 -12.00
N ALA A 52 -26.96 -7.10 -12.28
CA ALA A 52 -26.41 -7.99 -11.26
C ALA A 52 -25.64 -7.20 -10.19
N LEU A 53 -24.80 -6.25 -10.60
CA LEU A 53 -24.06 -5.37 -9.69
C LEU A 53 -24.98 -4.46 -8.87
N ALA A 54 -26.10 -4.00 -9.45
CA ALA A 54 -27.06 -3.12 -8.78
C ALA A 54 -27.74 -3.77 -7.57
N LYS A 55 -27.80 -5.11 -7.50
CA LYS A 55 -28.31 -5.84 -6.33
C LYS A 55 -27.45 -5.66 -5.08
N HIS A 56 -26.18 -5.25 -5.23
CA HIS A 56 -25.21 -5.12 -4.14
C HIS A 56 -24.74 -3.67 -3.90
N PRO A 57 -25.64 -2.73 -3.53
CA PRO A 57 -25.32 -1.30 -3.39
C PRO A 57 -24.38 -0.98 -2.22
N ARG A 58 -24.19 -1.93 -1.28
CA ARG A 58 -23.24 -1.77 -0.16
C ARG A 58 -21.79 -1.85 -0.61
N ILE A 59 -21.53 -2.55 -1.72
CA ILE A 59 -20.19 -2.83 -2.22
C ILE A 59 -19.92 -1.98 -3.47
N PHE A 60 -20.86 -1.99 -4.42
CA PHE A 60 -20.77 -1.22 -5.66
C PHE A 60 -21.63 0.04 -5.53
N ASN A 61 -21.04 1.20 -5.77
CA ASN A 61 -21.78 2.46 -5.74
C ASN A 61 -22.60 2.63 -7.03
N GLU A 62 -23.59 3.53 -6.99
CA GLU A 62 -24.46 3.82 -8.14
C GLU A 62 -23.68 4.35 -9.35
N LEU A 63 -22.60 5.09 -9.11
CA LEU A 63 -21.71 5.55 -10.18
C LEU A 63 -21.05 4.39 -10.93
N TYR A 64 -20.65 3.34 -10.21
CA TYR A 64 -20.03 2.13 -10.77
C TYR A 64 -21.02 1.39 -11.66
N THR A 65 -22.23 1.15 -11.17
CA THR A 65 -23.27 0.42 -11.92
C THR A 65 -23.69 1.20 -13.17
N ALA A 66 -23.85 2.52 -13.07
CA ALA A 66 -24.20 3.37 -14.21
C ALA A 66 -23.11 3.39 -15.30
N MET A 67 -21.83 3.42 -14.92
CA MET A 67 -20.73 3.35 -15.90
C MET A 67 -20.64 1.99 -16.57
N VAL A 68 -20.84 0.90 -15.82
CA VAL A 68 -20.88 -0.46 -16.39
C VAL A 68 -22.07 -0.62 -17.32
N ALA A 69 -23.25 -0.11 -16.97
CA ALA A 69 -24.44 -0.15 -17.83
C ALA A 69 -24.21 0.56 -19.17
N ALA A 70 -23.56 1.73 -19.13
CA ALA A 70 -23.19 2.47 -20.34
C ALA A 70 -22.16 1.70 -21.19
N GLY A 71 -21.20 1.04 -20.56
CA GLY A 71 -20.18 0.23 -21.24
C GLY A 71 -20.72 -1.05 -21.85
N GLU A 72 -21.64 -1.72 -21.16
CA GLU A 72 -22.32 -2.93 -21.60
C GLU A 72 -23.24 -2.65 -22.79
N THR A 73 -24.05 -1.59 -22.72
CA THR A 73 -24.92 -1.15 -23.82
C THR A 73 -24.11 -0.68 -25.04
N GLY A 74 -22.98 0.00 -24.79
CA GLY A 74 -22.09 0.50 -25.84
C GLY A 74 -21.13 -0.54 -26.42
N GLY A 75 -21.08 -1.76 -25.86
CA GLY A 75 -20.13 -2.80 -26.27
C GLY A 75 -18.65 -2.44 -26.02
N ILE A 76 -18.39 -1.41 -25.22
CA ILE A 76 -17.05 -0.89 -24.90
C ILE A 76 -16.69 -1.15 -23.43
N LEU A 77 -17.02 -2.35 -22.96
CA LEU A 77 -16.87 -2.71 -21.55
C LEU A 77 -15.43 -2.58 -21.06
N ASP A 78 -14.44 -2.95 -21.88
CA ASP A 78 -13.02 -2.85 -21.55
C ASP A 78 -12.60 -1.42 -21.15
N GLU A 79 -12.85 -0.44 -22.03
CA GLU A 79 -12.53 0.96 -21.75
C GLU A 79 -13.27 1.49 -20.53
N THR A 80 -14.54 1.12 -20.36
CA THR A 80 -15.32 1.59 -19.22
C THR A 80 -14.83 1.01 -17.91
N LEU A 81 -14.46 -0.27 -17.86
CA LEU A 81 -13.88 -0.89 -16.66
C LEU A 81 -12.54 -0.26 -16.29
N HIS A 82 -11.72 0.12 -17.29
CA HIS A 82 -10.48 0.85 -17.03
C HIS A 82 -10.76 2.22 -16.39
N ARG A 83 -11.73 2.97 -16.95
CA ARG A 83 -12.14 4.28 -16.37
C ARG A 83 -12.68 4.13 -14.95
N VAL A 84 -13.46 3.08 -14.69
CA VAL A 84 -14.01 2.79 -13.37
C VAL A 84 -12.89 2.42 -12.38
N ALA A 85 -11.91 1.61 -12.80
CA ALA A 85 -10.76 1.28 -11.98
C ALA A 85 -9.95 2.53 -11.61
N ASP A 86 -9.69 3.42 -12.58
CA ASP A 86 -8.99 4.68 -12.35
C ASP A 86 -9.77 5.59 -11.39
N GLN A 87 -11.10 5.63 -11.50
CA GLN A 87 -11.93 6.45 -10.61
C GLN A 87 -11.87 5.93 -9.17
N LEU A 88 -11.98 4.62 -8.96
CA LEU A 88 -11.88 4.03 -7.62
C LEU A 88 -10.49 4.22 -7.00
N GLU A 89 -9.42 4.13 -7.80
CA GLU A 89 -8.06 4.38 -7.31
C GLU A 89 -7.85 5.84 -6.90
N LYS A 90 -8.42 6.79 -7.65
CA LYS A 90 -8.39 8.22 -7.28
C LYS A 90 -9.16 8.45 -5.97
N ASP A 91 -10.36 7.89 -5.83
CA ASP A 91 -11.17 8.02 -4.63
C ASP A 91 -10.44 7.44 -3.40
N ASP A 92 -9.82 6.27 -3.55
CA ASP A 92 -9.02 5.65 -2.50
C ASP A 92 -7.75 6.45 -2.19
N ALA A 93 -7.07 7.00 -3.20
CA ALA A 93 -5.90 7.85 -3.01
C ALA A 93 -6.25 9.13 -2.23
N LEU A 94 -7.36 9.78 -2.57
CA LEU A 94 -7.89 10.93 -1.83
C LEU A 94 -8.20 10.56 -0.39
N ARG A 95 -8.93 9.46 -0.17
CA ARG A 95 -9.24 8.95 1.19
C ARG A 95 -7.98 8.65 1.99
N ARG A 96 -6.94 8.08 1.35
CA ARG A 96 -5.64 7.81 1.98
C ARG A 96 -4.90 9.10 2.33
N GLN A 97 -4.90 10.11 1.45
CA GLN A 97 -4.26 11.40 1.73
C GLN A 97 -4.96 12.13 2.88
N VAL A 98 -6.30 12.17 2.87
CA VAL A 98 -7.11 12.74 3.95
C VAL A 98 -6.84 12.00 5.26
N ARG A 99 -6.85 10.66 5.24
CA ARG A 99 -6.51 9.85 6.41
C ARG A 99 -5.09 10.10 6.89
N ALA A 100 -4.11 10.20 5.99
CA ALA A 100 -2.71 10.45 6.34
C ALA A 100 -2.51 11.84 6.99
N ALA A 101 -3.19 12.86 6.47
CA ALA A 101 -3.17 14.20 7.04
C ALA A 101 -3.83 14.26 8.43
N MET A 102 -4.90 13.50 8.63
CA MET A 102 -5.59 13.37 9.93
C MET A 102 -4.84 12.48 10.93
N MET A 103 -4.09 11.49 10.44
CA MET A 103 -3.50 10.46 11.29
C MET A 103 -2.34 10.99 12.14
N TYR A 104 -1.70 12.15 11.81
CA TYR A 104 -0.91 12.86 12.81
C TYR A 104 -0.38 14.28 12.47
N PRO A 105 -1.07 15.35 12.89
CA PRO A 105 -0.46 16.70 13.02
C PRO A 105 0.47 16.84 14.25
N GLY A 106 0.29 16.01 15.29
CA GLY A 106 0.98 16.12 16.59
C GLY A 106 2.26 15.28 16.84
N SER A 107 2.50 14.14 16.17
CA SER A 107 3.64 13.24 16.45
C SER A 107 4.81 13.55 15.55
N TRP A 108 4.58 14.13 14.37
CA TRP A 108 5.66 14.65 13.56
C TRP A 108 6.37 15.81 14.28
N ALA A 109 5.63 16.62 15.07
CA ALA A 109 6.19 17.62 15.96
C ALA A 109 6.97 17.01 17.15
N ALA A 110 6.65 15.78 17.57
CA ALA A 110 7.40 15.06 18.59
C ALA A 110 8.62 14.32 18.03
N SER A 111 8.64 13.91 16.75
CA SER A 111 9.75 13.12 16.18
C SER A 111 11.06 13.89 15.97
N ARG A 112 11.05 15.23 15.90
CA ARG A 112 12.29 16.02 15.89
C ARG A 112 12.87 16.23 17.30
N SER A 113 12.07 16.03 18.36
CA SER A 113 12.52 16.15 19.76
C SER A 113 12.69 14.80 20.47
N TRP A 114 12.05 13.73 20.02
CA TRP A 114 12.09 12.39 20.64
C TRP A 114 13.35 11.56 20.35
N CYS A 115 14.23 12.00 19.45
CA CYS A 115 15.50 11.30 19.23
C CYS A 115 16.54 11.60 20.34
N CYS A 116 16.32 12.60 21.21
CA CYS A 116 17.27 12.97 22.27
C CYS A 116 16.92 12.47 23.68
N SER A 117 15.68 12.08 23.98
CA SER A 117 15.24 11.80 25.35
C SER A 117 15.28 10.32 25.78
N ARG A 118 15.66 9.40 24.88
CA ARG A 118 15.70 7.94 25.17
C ARG A 118 17.08 7.30 25.00
N TRP A 119 18.15 8.09 24.90
CA TRP A 119 19.53 7.55 24.85
C TRP A 119 20.30 7.85 26.13
N SER A 120 20.40 6.83 26.98
CA SER A 120 21.32 6.80 28.11
C SER A 120 22.77 6.87 27.60
N PRO A 121 23.70 7.60 28.25
CA PRO A 121 25.05 7.86 27.74
C PRO A 121 25.98 6.64 27.57
N SER A 122 25.56 5.44 27.97
CA SER A 122 26.45 4.27 28.11
C SER A 122 26.54 3.35 26.88
N SER A 123 25.67 3.45 25.88
CA SER A 123 25.68 2.56 24.69
C SER A 123 26.29 3.19 23.42
N CYS A 124 26.77 4.43 23.51
CA CYS A 124 27.31 5.19 22.37
C CYS A 124 28.81 4.91 22.08
N ARG A 125 29.28 3.65 22.19
CA ARG A 125 30.70 3.30 21.97
C ARG A 125 30.95 2.18 20.94
N SER A 126 30.01 1.84 20.06
CA SER A 126 30.28 0.78 19.06
C SER A 126 29.77 0.99 17.62
N SER A 127 28.98 2.03 17.31
CA SER A 127 28.59 2.27 15.91
C SER A 127 29.52 3.29 15.24
N ARG A 128 30.56 2.81 14.55
CA ARG A 128 31.30 3.56 13.49
C ARG A 128 30.42 3.85 12.26
N ARG A 129 29.13 4.10 12.45
CA ARG A 129 28.12 4.32 11.41
C ARG A 129 27.37 5.64 11.61
N CYS A 130 27.92 6.56 12.42
CA CYS A 130 27.35 7.90 12.64
C CYS A 130 28.15 9.03 11.94
N SER A 131 29.21 8.74 11.19
CA SER A 131 30.04 9.77 10.55
C SER A 131 29.71 10.08 9.09
N ARG A 132 28.59 9.59 8.54
CA ARG A 132 28.25 9.80 7.12
C ARG A 132 27.05 10.68 6.81
N ILE A 133 26.32 11.19 7.80
CA ILE A 133 25.10 11.99 7.54
C ILE A 133 25.20 13.44 8.04
N SER A 134 26.15 13.76 8.92
CA SER A 134 26.35 15.15 9.34
C SER A 134 27.81 15.52 9.16
N GLY A 135 28.11 16.34 8.15
CA GLY A 135 29.39 17.04 7.96
C GLY A 135 29.66 18.08 9.04
N ALA A 136 29.44 17.72 10.31
CA ALA A 136 29.78 18.52 11.47
C ALA A 136 31.09 17.97 12.04
N SER A 137 32.15 18.76 11.91
CA SER A 137 33.46 18.46 12.48
C SER A 137 33.37 18.25 13.99
N CYS A 138 33.56 17.03 14.46
CA CYS A 138 33.75 16.75 15.89
C CYS A 138 35.04 17.43 16.39
N ARG A 139 34.93 18.63 16.97
CA ARG A 139 35.98 19.18 17.83
C ARG A 139 36.10 18.31 19.07
N ARG A 140 37.15 17.48 19.15
CA ARG A 140 37.54 16.81 20.39
C ARG A 140 38.07 17.85 21.39
N SER A 141 37.37 18.05 22.49
CA SER A 141 37.90 18.72 23.67
C SER A 141 38.87 17.80 24.44
N PRO A 142 39.97 18.32 25.01
CA PRO A 142 40.99 17.53 25.70
C PRO A 142 40.69 17.43 27.20
N ARG A 143 40.74 16.21 27.76
CA ARG A 143 40.86 15.80 29.19
C ARG A 143 40.16 14.43 29.29
N SER A 144 40.68 13.38 29.90
CA SER A 144 41.74 13.22 30.88
C SER A 144 42.33 11.81 30.74
N ARG A 145 43.64 11.72 31.01
CA ARG A 145 44.44 10.50 31.18
C ARG A 145 43.88 9.64 32.31
N SER A 146 43.84 8.32 32.13
CA SER A 146 44.37 7.32 33.07
C SER A 146 43.78 5.93 32.76
N ALA A 147 44.61 5.06 32.18
CA ALA A 147 44.63 3.59 32.32
C ALA A 147 45.08 2.93 31.01
N CYS A 148 46.39 2.95 30.77
CA CYS A 148 47.06 1.91 30.00
C CYS A 148 47.93 1.13 30.99
N PRO A 149 47.70 -0.17 31.19
CA PRO A 149 48.77 -1.08 31.53
C PRO A 149 49.41 -1.62 30.25
N ILE A 150 50.72 -1.70 30.32
CA ILE A 150 51.72 -2.04 29.31
C ILE A 150 51.89 -3.57 29.24
N SER A 151 51.93 -4.14 28.04
CA SER A 151 52.93 -5.15 27.60
C SER A 151 52.84 -5.25 26.07
N SER A 152 53.73 -4.62 25.30
CA SER A 152 55.15 -4.88 25.04
C SER A 152 55.42 -6.15 24.21
N ARG A 153 56.04 -5.92 23.04
CA ARG A 153 56.83 -6.84 22.19
C ARG A 153 55.97 -7.77 21.30
N GLY A 154 56.10 -7.84 19.98
CA GLY A 154 57.24 -7.56 19.10
C GLY A 154 57.75 -8.88 18.51
N ALA A 155 57.32 -9.20 17.28
CA ALA A 155 57.84 -10.19 16.32
C ALA A 155 56.69 -10.39 15.30
N GLY A 156 56.84 -10.42 13.99
CA GLY A 156 57.94 -10.83 13.16
C GLY A 156 57.30 -11.55 11.96
N THR A 157 57.70 -11.17 10.76
CA THR A 157 57.37 -11.75 9.45
C THR A 157 57.32 -13.28 9.39
N CYS A 158 56.32 -13.81 8.68
CA CYS A 158 56.41 -14.73 7.54
C CYS A 158 55.04 -14.75 6.84
#